data_AF-A0A7V5VFG7-F1
#
_entry.id   AF-A0A7V5VFG7-F1
#
_cell.length_a   1.000
_cell.length_b   1.000
_cell.length_c   1.000
_cell.angle_alpha   90.00
_cell.angle_beta   90.00
_cell.angle_gamma   90.00
#
_symmetry.space_group_name_H-M   'P 1'
#
loop_
_entity.id
_entity.type
_entity.pdbx_description
1 polymer ?
#
loop_
_entity_poly.entity_id
_entity_poly.type
_entity_poly.pdbx_seq_one_letter_code
_entity_poly.pdbx_strand_id
1 'polypeptide(L)' 'MVKGPSVADRTVALDTLTVISISLMAMIALFAERVIYLDVALVYGILSFLGVIAVARYLEGGL' A
#
# COMPACT_ATOMS: atom_id res chain seq x y z
N MET A 1 12.45 2.28 -3.55
CA MET A 1 12.39 1.36 -4.71
C MET A 1 13.67 1.37 -5.56
N VAL A 2 14.16 2.52 -6.08
CA VAL A 2 15.23 2.54 -7.10
C VAL A 2 16.64 2.22 -6.58
N LYS A 3 16.99 2.60 -5.34
CA LYS A 3 18.35 2.45 -4.77
C LYS A 3 18.45 1.41 -3.63
N GLY A 4 17.38 0.66 -3.36
CA GLY A 4 17.38 -0.33 -2.26
C GLY A 4 18.27 -1.54 -2.60
N PRO A 5 19.27 -1.86 -1.75
CA PRO A 5 20.17 -2.99 -1.98
C PRO A 5 19.49 -4.35 -1.77
N SER A 6 18.56 -4.46 -0.81
CA SER A 6 17.80 -5.71 -0.58
C SER A 6 16.41 -5.67 -1.22
N VAL A 7 15.84 -6.87 -1.46
CA VAL A 7 14.45 -6.99 -1.93
C VAL A 7 13.49 -6.47 -0.85
N ALA A 8 13.79 -6.70 0.43
CA ALA A 8 13.03 -6.18 1.54
C ALA A 8 12.96 -4.65 1.55
N ASP A 9 14.06 -3.94 1.29
CA ASP A 9 14.08 -2.47 1.20
C ASP A 9 13.15 -1.95 0.09
N ARG A 10 13.02 -2.70 -0.99
CA ARG A 10 12.14 -2.35 -2.12
C ARG A 10 10.68 -2.61 -1.76
N THR A 11 10.39 -3.70 -1.07
CA THR A 11 9.05 -4.02 -0.57
C THR A 11 8.56 -3.00 0.45
N VAL A 12 9.39 -2.61 1.42
CA VAL A 12 9.04 -1.58 2.40
C VAL A 12 8.82 -0.22 1.73
N ALA A 13 9.67 0.14 0.76
CA ALA A 13 9.47 1.37 0.00
C ALA A 13 8.18 1.36 -0.84
N LEU A 14 7.77 0.20 -1.36
CA LEU A 14 6.49 0.02 -2.04
C LEU A 14 5.32 0.22 -1.10
N ASP A 15 5.36 -0.43 0.07
CA ASP A 15 4.33 -0.29 1.12
C ASP A 15 4.18 1.16 1.60
N THR A 16 5.30 1.87 1.74
CA THR A 16 5.23 3.29 2.13
C THR A 16 4.54 4.15 1.05
N LEU A 17 4.75 3.86 -0.23
CA LEU A 17 4.08 4.58 -1.32
C LEU A 17 2.58 4.32 -1.38
N THR A 18 2.14 3.10 -1.08
CA THR A 18 0.71 2.77 -1.04
C THR A 18 0.05 3.44 0.15
N VAL A 19 0.69 3.48 1.32
CA VAL A 19 0.20 4.23 2.51
C VAL A 19 0.05 5.73 2.20
N ILE A 20 1.02 6.34 1.51
CA ILE A 20 0.94 7.74 1.07
C ILE A 20 -0.25 7.93 0.11
N SER A 21 -0.45 7.00 -0.82
CA SER A 21 -1.56 7.06 -1.78
C SER A 21 -2.93 6.95 -1.10
N ILE A 22 -3.07 6.05 -0.12
CA ILE A 22 -4.30 5.91 0.68
C ILE A 22 -4.57 7.17 1.48
N SER A 23 -3.52 7.77 2.06
CA SER A 23 -3.63 9.03 2.80
C SER A 23 -4.09 10.17 1.89
N LEU A 24 -3.59 10.22 0.65
CA LEU A 24 -4.05 11.19 -0.36
C LEU A 24 -5.51 10.96 -0.73
N MET A 25 -5.93 9.70 -0.92
CA MET A 25 -7.34 9.38 -1.20
C MET A 25 -8.27 9.80 -0.05
N ALA A 26 -7.86 9.58 1.21
CA ALA A 26 -8.60 10.04 2.37
C ALA A 26 -8.69 11.58 2.42
N MET A 27 -7.61 12.28 2.07
CA MET A 27 -7.63 13.74 1.97
C MET A 27 -8.57 14.22 0.85
N ILE A 28 -8.56 13.58 -0.32
CA ILE A 28 -9.49 13.86 -1.42
C ILE A 28 -10.95 13.62 -0.98
N ALA A 29 -11.21 12.57 -0.20
CA ALA A 29 -12.55 12.30 0.32
C ALA A 29 -13.09 13.46 1.16
N LEU A 30 -12.23 14.08 1.97
CA LEU A 30 -12.55 15.27 2.76
C LEU A 30 -12.84 16.48 1.86
N PHE A 31 -11.97 16.75 0.89
CA PHE A 31 -12.14 17.88 -0.04
C PHE A 31 -13.37 17.74 -0.95
N ALA A 32 -13.72 16.51 -1.34
CA ALA A 32 -14.85 16.25 -2.21
C ALA A 32 -16.18 16.05 -1.46
N GLU A 33 -16.17 16.09 -0.12
CA GLU A 33 -17.32 15.86 0.76
C GLU A 33 -18.11 14.57 0.43
N ARG A 34 -17.40 13.55 -0.08
CA ARG A 34 -17.99 12.28 -0.53
C ARG A 34 -17.34 11.11 0.17
N VAL A 35 -18.12 10.48 1.05
CA VAL A 35 -17.69 9.33 1.85
C VAL A 35 -17.29 8.12 0.99
N ILE A 36 -17.83 8.00 -0.23
CA ILE A 36 -17.51 6.90 -1.16
C ILE A 36 -16.00 6.78 -1.42
N TYR A 37 -15.26 7.90 -1.41
CA TYR A 37 -13.80 7.85 -1.62
C TYR A 37 -13.04 7.19 -0.44
N LEU A 38 -13.59 7.24 0.79
CA LEU A 38 -13.05 6.52 1.95
C LEU A 38 -13.22 5.01 1.79
N ASP A 39 -14.34 4.55 1.22
CA ASP A 39 -14.57 3.13 0.97
C ASP A 39 -13.54 2.57 -0.01
N VAL A 40 -13.24 3.31 -1.09
CA VAL A 40 -12.20 2.93 -2.05
C VAL A 40 -10.82 2.95 -1.39
N ALA A 41 -10.53 3.94 -0.54
CA ALA A 41 -9.25 4.02 0.19
C ALA A 41 -9.06 2.83 1.13
N LEU A 42 -10.12 2.40 1.82
CA LEU A 42 -10.12 1.22 2.69
C LEU A 42 -9.85 -0.06 1.92
N VAL A 43 -10.56 -0.29 0.81
CA VAL A 43 -10.35 -1.47 -0.03
C VAL A 43 -8.91 -1.49 -0.58
N TYR A 44 -8.41 -0.34 -1.03
CA TYR A 44 -7.04 -0.21 -1.51
C TYR A 44 -6.00 -0.52 -0.42
N GLY A 45 -6.26 -0.10 0.83
CA GLY A 45 -5.43 -0.42 1.99
C GLY A 45 -5.35 -1.91 2.27
N ILE A 46 -6.49 -2.61 2.25
CA ILE A 46 -6.53 -4.06 2.46
C ILE A 46 -5.76 -4.78 1.35
N LEU A 47 -5.97 -4.40 0.08
CA LEU A 47 -5.28 -4.99 -1.07
C LEU A 47 -3.76 -4.75 -1.03
N SER A 48 -3.34 -3.53 -0.66
CA SER A 48 -1.93 -3.19 -0.50
C SER A 48 -1.26 -4.08 0.55
N PHE A 49 -1.88 -4.20 1.72
CA PHE A 49 -1.36 -5.01 2.81
C PHE A 49 -1.27 -6.49 2.43
N LEU A 50 -2.28 -7.01 1.71
CA LEU A 50 -2.26 -8.38 1.18
C LEU A 50 -1.08 -8.59 0.21
N GLY A 51 -0.80 -7.60 -0.65
CA GLY A 51 0.33 -7.63 -1.57
C GLY A 51 1.68 -7.71 -0.84
N VAL A 52 1.85 -6.96 0.25
CA VAL A 52 3.07 -7.01 1.08
C VAL A 52 3.22 -8.38 1.74
N ILE A 53 2.14 -8.95 2.29
CA ILE A 53 2.17 -10.31 2.85
C ILE A 53 2.55 -11.34 1.79
N ALA A 54 1.98 -11.25 0.59
CA ALA A 54 2.29 -12.17 -0.50
C ALA A 54 3.78 -12.10 -0.88
N VAL A 55 4.35 -10.90 -0.96
CA VAL A 55 5.78 -10.70 -1.23
C VAL A 55 6.63 -11.23 -0.06
N ALA A 56 6.23 -11.00 1.19
CA ALA A 56 6.93 -11.52 2.36
C ALA A 56 6.97 -13.06 2.36
N ARG A 57 5.82 -13.70 2.09
CA ARG A 57 5.71 -15.16 2.00
C ARG A 57 6.53 -15.75 0.86
N TYR A 58 6.59 -15.06 -0.28
CA TYR A 58 7.45 -15.46 -1.39
C TYR A 58 8.94 -15.39 -1.01
N LEU A 59 9.35 -14.36 -0.27
CA LEU A 59 10.74 -14.20 0.19
C LEU A 59 11.15 -15.20 1.28
N GLU A 60 10.22 -15.61 2.14
CA GLU A 60 10.45 -16.68 3.13
C GLU A 60 10.56 -18.09 2.50
N GLY A 61 10.33 -18.24 1.21
CA GLY A 61 10.38 -19.54 0.51
C GLY A 61 9.12 -20.39 0.69
N GLY A 62 7.99 -19.76 1.03
CA GLY A 62 6.71 -20.43 1.27
C GLY A 62 5.86 -20.71 0.02
N LEU A 63 6.41 -20.58 -1.18
CA LEU A 63 5.77 -20.85 -2.48
C LEU A 63 6.73 -21.60 -3.42
#